data_AF-A0A954Q0I1-F1
#
_entry.id   AF-A0A954Q0I1-F1
#
_cell.length_a   1.000
_cell.length_b   1.000
_cell.length_c   1.000
_cell.angle_alpha   90.00
_cell.angle_beta   90.00
_cell.angle_gamma   90.00
#
_symmetry.space_group_name_H-M   'P 1'
#
loop_
_entity.id
_entity.type
_entity.pdbx_description
1 polymer ?
#
loop_
_entity_poly.entity_id
_entity_poly.type
_entity_poly.pdbx_seq_one_letter_code
_entity_poly.pdbx_strand_id
1 'polypeptide(L)' 'CMKEGDTPSWFYFLPAGGNDPNDPTKPGWGGQFNKADDGWYHDDDTDGRARETVSRWRPDFQKDFALRMSWCRP' A
#
# COMPACT_ATOMS: atom_id res chain seq x y z
N CYS A 1 -0.21 2.40 -15.17
CA CYS A 1 -1.50 1.90 -14.64
C CYS A 1 -1.25 0.95 -13.46
N MET A 2 -2.03 1.05 -12.39
CA MET A 2 -2.05 0.11 -11.25
C MET A 2 -3.10 -0.97 -11.53
N LYS A 3 -2.77 -2.24 -11.30
CA LYS A 3 -3.70 -3.37 -11.34
C LYS A 3 -4.08 -3.73 -9.91
N GLU A 4 -5.21 -4.41 -9.72
CA GLU A 4 -5.72 -4.85 -8.42
C GLU A 4 -5.99 -3.68 -7.46
N GLY A 5 -7.01 -2.88 -7.77
CA GLY A 5 -7.34 -1.66 -7.02
C GLY A 5 -7.60 -1.87 -5.53
N ASP A 6 -8.02 -3.07 -5.12
CA ASP A 6 -8.36 -3.40 -3.73
C ASP A 6 -7.20 -4.05 -2.95
N THR A 7 -6.19 -4.60 -3.63
CA THR A 7 -5.05 -5.28 -2.99
C THR A 7 -4.29 -4.41 -1.97
N PRO A 8 -4.09 -3.09 -2.19
CA PRO A 8 -3.42 -2.23 -1.21
C PRO A 8 -4.11 -2.22 0.16
N SER A 9 -5.43 -2.39 0.22
CA SER A 9 -6.20 -2.48 1.47
C SER A 9 -5.74 -3.63 2.36
N TRP A 10 -5.26 -4.74 1.76
CA TRP A 10 -4.67 -5.85 2.50
C TRP A 10 -3.19 -5.62 2.80
N PHE A 11 -2.42 -5.08 1.84
CA PHE A 11 -0.99 -4.81 2.01
C PHE A 11 -0.69 -3.86 3.18
N TYR A 12 -1.62 -2.98 3.51
CA TYR A 12 -1.54 -2.11 4.68
C TYR A 12 -1.23 -2.86 5.99
N PHE A 13 -1.69 -4.11 6.12
CA PHE A 13 -1.49 -4.90 7.34
C PHE A 13 -0.30 -5.87 7.27
N LEU A 14 0.37 -5.98 6.12
CA LEU A 14 1.49 -6.90 5.97
C LEU A 14 2.73 -6.35 6.71
N PRO A 15 3.38 -7.16 7.58
CA PRO A 15 4.59 -6.72 8.26
C PRO A 15 5.72 -6.29 7.31
N ALA A 16 5.80 -6.92 6.14
CA ALA A 16 6.77 -6.56 5.10
C ALA A 16 6.44 -5.24 4.38
N GLY A 17 5.20 -4.76 4.49
CA GLY A 17 4.70 -3.59 3.78
C GLY A 17 5.09 -2.25 4.38
N GLY A 18 5.61 -2.22 5.60
CA GLY A 18 6.15 -1.02 6.26
C GLY A 18 5.11 -0.03 6.79
N ASN A 19 3.82 -0.20 6.48
CA ASN A 19 2.75 0.58 7.10
C ASN A 19 2.66 0.28 8.61
N ASP A 20 2.20 1.27 9.38
CA ASP A 20 1.92 1.16 10.81
C ASP A 20 0.42 1.33 11.05
N PRO A 21 -0.30 0.29 11.50
CA PRO A 21 -1.74 0.40 11.76
C PRO A 21 -2.11 1.45 12.82
N ASN A 22 -1.18 1.80 13.71
CA ASN A 22 -1.41 2.84 14.72
C ASN A 22 -1.11 4.26 14.20
N ASP A 23 -0.42 4.38 13.06
CA ASP A 23 -0.06 5.65 12.43
C ASP A 23 -0.17 5.58 10.90
N PRO A 24 -1.39 5.80 10.34
CA PRO A 24 -1.65 5.76 8.90
C PRO A 24 -0.90 6.82 8.07
N THR A 25 -0.24 7.78 8.72
CA THR A 25 0.59 8.79 8.05
C THR A 25 1.94 8.24 7.58
N LYS A 26 2.33 7.06 8.08
CA LYS A 26 3.55 6.37 7.65
C LYS A 26 3.37 5.70 6.29
N PRO A 27 4.32 5.89 5.37
CA PRO A 27 4.24 5.29 4.04
C PRO A 27 4.50 3.78 4.11
N GLY A 28 3.81 3.05 3.23
CA GLY A 28 4.05 1.63 3.01
C GLY A 28 3.30 1.11 1.80
N TRP A 29 3.28 -0.22 1.64
CA TRP A 29 2.68 -0.89 0.48
C TRP A 29 1.17 -0.68 0.36
N GLY A 30 0.48 -0.42 1.47
CA GLY A 30 -0.93 -0.07 1.50
C GLY A 30 -1.23 1.41 1.25
N GLY A 31 -0.20 2.25 1.12
CA GLY A 31 -0.34 3.68 0.84
C GLY A 31 0.16 4.56 1.97
N GLN A 32 -0.21 5.83 1.92
CA GLN A 32 0.09 6.85 2.92
C GLN A 32 -1.09 7.81 2.99
N PHE A 33 -1.59 8.08 4.19
CA PHE A 33 -2.81 8.86 4.39
C PHE A 33 -2.56 10.10 5.24
N ASN A 34 -3.34 11.15 5.01
CA ASN A 34 -3.31 12.35 5.82
C ASN A 34 -4.55 12.41 6.72
N LYS A 35 -4.35 12.84 7.97
CA LYS A 35 -5.46 13.04 8.90
C LYS A 35 -6.15 14.37 8.55
N ALA A 36 -7.42 14.30 8.17
CA ALA A 36 -8.24 15.47 7.88
C ALA A 36 -8.85 16.06 9.15
N ASP A 37 -9.38 17.29 9.03
CA ASP A 37 -9.99 18.03 10.15
C ASP A 37 -11.23 17.34 10.74
N ASP A 38 -11.88 16.46 9.97
CA ASP A 38 -12.99 15.62 10.40
C ASP A 38 -12.56 14.40 11.24
N GLY A 39 -11.25 14.23 11.44
CA GLY A 39 -10.66 13.14 12.22
C GLY A 39 -10.46 11.85 11.44
N TRP A 40 -10.90 11.78 10.18
CA TRP A 40 -10.69 10.64 9.30
C TRP A 40 -9.36 10.74 8.55
N TYR A 41 -8.85 9.60 8.10
CA TYR A 41 -7.67 9.53 7.25
C TYR A 41 -8.10 9.45 5.79
N HIS A 42 -7.57 10.37 4.98
CA HIS A 42 -7.84 10.45 3.55
C HIS A 42 -6.56 10.19 2.75
N ASP A 43 -6.73 9.72 1.52
CA ASP A 43 -5.63 9.65 0.56
C ASP A 43 -5.04 11.05 0.35
N ASP A 44 -3.72 11.12 0.23
CA ASP A 44 -3.05 12.34 -0.19
C ASP A 44 -3.24 12.54 -1.70
N ASP A 45 -4.38 13.12 -2.08
CA ASP A 45 -4.75 13.36 -3.47
C ASP A 45 -4.44 14.80 -3.93
N THR A 46 -3.51 15.49 -3.28
CA THR A 46 -3.20 16.89 -3.60
C THR A 46 -2.82 17.14 -5.08
N ASP A 47 -2.46 16.11 -5.84
CA ASP A 47 -2.12 16.18 -7.27
C ASP A 47 -2.68 15.02 -8.14
N GLY A 48 -3.71 14.28 -7.71
CA GLY A 48 -4.13 13.06 -8.42
C GLY A 48 -3.14 11.89 -8.24
N ARG A 49 -2.19 12.03 -7.31
CA ARG A 49 -1.05 11.14 -7.06
C ARG A 49 -1.29 10.15 -5.92
N ALA A 50 -2.51 10.04 -5.40
CA ALA A 50 -2.87 9.06 -4.38
C ALA A 50 -2.37 7.64 -4.75
N ARG A 51 -2.48 7.25 -6.03
CA ARG A 51 -1.98 5.97 -6.54
C ARG A 51 -0.45 5.85 -6.58
N GLU A 52 0.28 6.95 -6.62
CA GLU A 52 1.74 6.96 -6.56
C GLU A 52 2.25 6.55 -5.18
N THR A 53 1.49 6.85 -4.12
CA THR A 53 1.84 6.47 -2.74
C THR A 53 2.06 4.97 -2.58
N VAL A 54 1.25 4.16 -3.27
CA VAL A 54 1.33 2.69 -3.36
C VAL A 54 2.24 2.25 -4.50
N SER A 55 2.05 2.79 -5.71
CA SER A 55 2.68 2.21 -6.91
C SER A 55 4.21 2.33 -6.94
N ARG A 56 4.80 3.24 -6.17
CA ARG A 56 6.26 3.31 -5.95
C ARG A 56 6.84 2.04 -5.33
N TRP A 57 6.05 1.30 -4.54
CA TRP A 57 6.44 0.05 -3.89
C TRP A 57 6.25 -1.19 -4.79
N ARG A 58 5.80 -1.00 -6.03
CA ARG A 58 5.51 -2.10 -6.96
C ARG A 58 6.63 -3.10 -7.14
N PRO A 59 7.91 -2.71 -7.29
CA PRO A 59 8.99 -3.67 -7.40
C PRO A 59 9.06 -4.62 -6.19
N ASP A 60 8.75 -4.13 -4.99
CA ASP A 60 8.89 -4.88 -3.75
C ASP A 60 7.73 -5.86 -3.55
N PHE A 61 6.49 -5.39 -3.65
CA PHE A 61 5.34 -6.28 -3.46
C PHE A 61 5.18 -7.29 -4.61
N GLN A 62 5.60 -6.96 -5.84
CA GLN A 62 5.63 -7.93 -6.94
C GLN A 62 6.71 -8.99 -6.73
N LYS A 63 7.87 -8.62 -6.17
CA LYS A 63 8.92 -9.57 -5.80
C LYS A 63 8.45 -10.51 -4.69
N ASP A 64 7.80 -9.99 -3.66
CA ASP A 64 7.22 -10.80 -2.58
C ASP A 64 6.11 -11.73 -3.11
N PHE A 65 5.23 -11.22 -3.97
CA PHE A 65 4.20 -12.04 -4.60
C PHE A 65 4.81 -13.16 -5.47
N ALA A 66 5.81 -12.86 -6.29
CA ALA A 66 6.50 -13.87 -7.09
C ALA A 66 7.17 -14.96 -6.24
N LEU A 67 7.76 -14.58 -5.10
CA LEU A 67 8.31 -15.55 -4.14
C LEU A 67 7.22 -16.44 -3.56
N ARG A 68 6.07 -15.89 -3.14
CA ARG A 68 4.94 -16.67 -2.62
C ARG A 68 4.34 -17.59 -3.67
N MET A 69 4.24 -17.14 -4.91
CA MET A 69 3.78 -17.97 -6.03
C MET A 69 4.73 -19.14 -6.33
N SER A 70 6.02 -19.04 -5.97
CA SER A 70 6.96 -20.16 -6.11
C SER A 70 6.63 -21.34 -5.18
N TRP A 71 5.95 -21.09 -4.06
CA TRP A 71 5.52 -22.13 -3.12
C TRP A 71 4.35 -22.96 -3.64
N CYS A 72 3.62 -22.44 -4.62
CA CYS A 72 2.51 -23.14 -5.27
C CYS A 72 2.97 -24.04 -6.42
N ARG A 73 4.29 -24.20 -6.62
CA ARG A 73 4.85 -25.11 -7.63
C ARG A 73 4.85 -26.55 -7.10
N PRO A 74 4.61 -27.56 -7.97
CA PRO A 74 4.63 -28.97 -7.58
C PRO A 74 5.97 -29.42 -6.99
#